data_AF-A0A5C7LUE6-F1
#
_entry.id   AF-A0A5C7LUE6-F1
#
_cell.length_a   1.000
_cell.length_b   1.000
_cell.length_c   1.000
_cell.angle_alpha   90.00
_cell.angle_beta   90.00
_cell.angle_gamma   90.00
#
_symmetry.space_group_name_H-M   'P 1'
#
loop_
_entity.id
_entity.type
_entity.pdbx_description
1 polymer ?
#
loop_
_entity_poly.entity_id
_entity_poly.type
_entity_poly.pdbx_seq_one_letter_code
_entity_poly.pdbx_strand_id
1 'polypeptide(L)'
;MTTIKTVTASFTRPNDTNAYAFGDLVANSTTAGSVLPMTFSLSDNGRGGLIRRARIRKSGTSVSNASFRIHLYRTQSVTAANGDNSAWSTDQVANYLGSIDVTADRAFTDGAQGVGVPTNGAEINFQSNMIYALIEARAAYTPSALEVFTVEVEAMFD
;
A
#
# COMPACT_ATOMS: atom_id res chain seq x y z
N MET A 1 -12.63 -12.35 22.39
CA MET A 1 -12.22 -11.07 23.02
C MET A 1 -11.59 -10.32 21.90
N THR A 2 -12.21 -9.24 21.47
CA THR A 2 -11.76 -8.53 20.28
C THR A 2 -10.34 -7.99 20.48
N THR A 3 -9.44 -8.38 19.58
CA THR A 3 -8.03 -7.97 19.57
C THR A 3 -7.77 -7.09 18.37
N ILE A 4 -7.02 -6.00 18.58
CA ILE A 4 -6.58 -5.10 17.51
C ILE A 4 -5.09 -5.31 17.28
N LYS A 5 -4.69 -5.44 16.02
CA LYS A 5 -3.29 -5.52 15.61
C LYS A 5 -2.99 -4.47 14.58
N THR A 6 -1.88 -3.78 14.77
CA THR A 6 -1.31 -2.86 13.80
C THR A 6 -0.06 -3.49 13.22
N VAL A 7 -0.01 -3.64 11.90
CA VAL A 7 1.11 -4.28 11.20
C VAL A 7 1.66 -3.35 10.13
N THR A 8 2.97 -3.36 9.95
CA THR A 8 3.68 -2.39 9.11
C THR A 8 4.57 -3.10 8.10
N ALA A 9 4.65 -2.54 6.90
CA ALA A 9 5.61 -2.91 5.89
C ALA A 9 6.11 -1.65 5.17
N SER A 10 7.30 -1.72 4.60
CA SER A 10 7.90 -0.60 3.87
C SER A 10 8.73 -1.09 2.69
N PHE A 11 8.90 -0.21 1.71
CA PHE A 11 9.90 -0.39 0.66
C PHE A 11 10.56 0.95 0.31
N THR A 12 11.76 0.86 -0.24
CA THR A 12 12.47 1.99 -0.83
C THR A 12 12.28 1.97 -2.33
N ARG A 13 11.97 3.13 -2.89
CA ARG A 13 11.83 3.32 -4.31
C ARG A 13 13.15 3.38 -5.08
N PRO A 14 13.13 3.21 -6.41
CA PRO A 14 14.26 3.53 -7.28
C PRO A 14 14.82 4.96 -7.07
N ASN A 15 16.08 5.15 -7.43
CA ASN A 15 16.78 6.43 -7.30
C ASN A 15 16.46 7.38 -8.47
N ASP A 16 15.21 7.80 -8.57
CA ASP A 16 14.76 8.81 -9.55
C ASP A 16 13.71 9.75 -8.95
N THR A 17 13.37 10.80 -9.69
CA THR A 17 12.41 11.84 -9.27
C THR A 17 11.28 12.02 -10.29
N ASN A 18 11.05 11.01 -11.12
CA ASN A 18 10.03 11.11 -12.17
C ASN A 18 8.65 11.23 -11.51
N ALA A 19 7.87 12.20 -11.96
CA ALA A 19 6.54 12.40 -11.45
C ALA A 19 5.64 11.25 -11.92
N TYR A 20 4.89 10.68 -10.97
CA TYR A 20 3.85 9.74 -11.28
C TYR A 20 2.69 10.43 -12.00
N ALA A 21 2.04 9.71 -12.90
CA ALA A 21 0.70 9.99 -13.36
C ALA A 21 -0.35 9.33 -12.44
N PHE A 22 -1.60 9.78 -12.55
CA PHE A 22 -2.73 9.04 -11.98
C PHE A 22 -2.78 7.64 -12.60
N GLY A 23 -2.86 6.61 -11.77
CA GLY A 23 -2.89 5.23 -12.23
C GLY A 23 -1.53 4.55 -12.29
N ASP A 24 -0.43 5.25 -11.97
CA ASP A 24 0.90 4.64 -12.00
C ASP A 24 1.15 3.76 -10.77
N LEU A 25 1.92 2.70 -10.97
CA LEU A 25 2.44 1.85 -9.92
C LEU A 25 3.53 2.58 -9.13
N VAL A 26 3.41 2.56 -7.82
CA VAL A 26 4.44 2.99 -6.87
C VAL A 26 5.15 1.76 -6.31
N ALA A 27 6.39 1.52 -6.72
CA ALA A 27 7.07 0.25 -6.51
C ALA A 27 8.58 0.38 -6.22
N ASN A 28 9.17 -0.74 -5.79
CA ASN A 28 10.58 -0.88 -5.42
C ASN A 28 11.52 -1.17 -6.61
N SER A 29 10.99 -1.33 -7.82
CA SER A 29 11.76 -1.65 -9.02
C SER A 29 11.09 -1.10 -10.27
N THR A 30 11.88 -0.58 -11.20
CA THR A 30 11.42 -0.15 -12.54
C THR A 30 11.24 -1.33 -13.51
N THR A 31 11.67 -2.54 -13.14
CA THR A 31 11.59 -3.73 -14.00
C THR A 31 10.32 -4.52 -13.71
N ALA A 32 9.49 -4.72 -14.75
CA ALA A 32 8.33 -5.60 -14.69
C ALA A 32 8.71 -7.01 -14.19
N GLY A 33 7.90 -7.60 -13.31
CA GLY A 33 8.19 -8.88 -12.67
C GLY A 33 9.22 -8.86 -11.53
N SER A 34 9.96 -7.77 -11.35
CA SER A 34 10.88 -7.57 -10.20
C SER A 34 10.28 -6.71 -9.09
N VAL A 35 9.05 -6.24 -9.28
CA VAL A 35 8.27 -5.56 -8.22
C VAL A 35 7.90 -6.58 -7.16
N LEU A 36 8.22 -6.27 -5.90
CA LEU A 36 7.89 -7.10 -4.76
C LEU A 36 6.73 -6.49 -3.97
N PRO A 37 5.63 -7.23 -3.74
CA PRO A 37 4.55 -6.72 -2.90
C PRO A 37 4.99 -6.62 -1.44
N MET A 38 4.49 -5.60 -0.74
CA MET A 38 4.64 -5.48 0.72
C MET A 38 3.98 -6.67 1.41
N THR A 39 4.58 -7.17 2.50
CA THR A 39 4.08 -8.33 3.25
C THR A 39 3.71 -7.92 4.67
N PHE A 40 2.49 -8.28 5.10
CA PHE A 40 2.01 -7.99 6.45
C PHE A 40 1.68 -9.29 7.18
N SER A 41 2.34 -9.54 8.30
CA SER A 41 2.11 -10.71 9.15
C SER A 41 1.01 -10.43 10.18
N LEU A 42 -0.19 -10.87 9.90
CA LEU A 42 -1.38 -10.68 10.74
C LEU A 42 -1.48 -11.74 11.84
N SER A 43 -0.95 -12.95 11.60
CA SER A 43 -0.80 -14.07 12.56
C SER A 43 -1.98 -14.23 13.54
N ASP A 44 -3.08 -14.82 13.07
CA ASP A 44 -4.31 -15.07 13.84
C ASP A 44 -4.70 -16.56 13.89
N ASN A 45 -3.74 -17.45 13.61
CA ASN A 45 -3.97 -18.89 13.42
C ASN A 45 -4.93 -19.22 12.26
N GLY A 46 -5.03 -18.35 11.26
CA GLY A 46 -5.85 -18.56 10.05
C GLY A 46 -7.34 -18.31 10.25
N ARG A 47 -7.77 -17.71 11.37
CA ARG A 47 -9.19 -17.45 11.66
C ARG A 47 -9.78 -16.34 10.79
N GLY A 48 -8.94 -15.44 10.30
CA GLY A 48 -9.35 -14.26 9.59
C GLY A 48 -9.69 -13.09 10.51
N GLY A 49 -9.83 -11.93 9.89
CA GLY A 49 -10.13 -10.68 10.57
C GLY A 49 -10.61 -9.61 9.60
N LEU A 50 -10.70 -8.40 10.14
CA LEU A 50 -11.28 -7.24 9.50
C LEU A 50 -10.25 -6.12 9.43
N ILE A 51 -9.95 -5.61 8.24
CA ILE A 51 -9.10 -4.44 8.04
C ILE A 51 -9.99 -3.21 8.00
N ARG A 52 -9.74 -2.27 8.91
CA ARG A 52 -10.60 -1.07 9.09
C ARG A 52 -10.01 0.17 8.45
N ARG A 53 -8.69 0.28 8.46
CA ARG A 53 -7.96 1.47 8.04
C ARG A 53 -6.55 1.08 7.61
N ALA A 54 -5.94 1.95 6.83
CA ALA A 54 -4.50 1.93 6.61
C ALA A 54 -3.93 3.34 6.64
N ARG A 55 -2.65 3.44 6.97
CA ARG A 55 -1.88 4.69 6.94
C ARG A 55 -0.76 4.54 5.94
N ILE A 56 -0.43 5.63 5.27
CA ILE A 56 0.81 5.76 4.51
C ILE A 56 1.65 6.82 5.21
N ARG A 57 2.91 6.47 5.45
CA ARG A 57 3.99 7.41 5.74
C ARG A 57 4.95 7.37 4.58
N LYS A 58 5.41 8.52 4.13
CA LYS A 58 6.43 8.66 3.11
C LYS A 58 7.56 9.55 3.62
N SER A 59 8.81 9.25 3.27
CA SER A 59 9.96 10.01 3.78
C SER A 59 10.13 11.39 3.13
N GLY A 60 9.54 11.63 1.95
CA GLY A 60 9.45 12.98 1.40
C GLY A 60 8.46 13.81 2.20
N THR A 61 8.70 15.11 2.34
CA THR A 61 7.88 16.00 3.18
C THR A 61 6.73 16.66 2.42
N SER A 62 6.77 16.69 1.09
CA SER A 62 5.72 17.32 0.26
C SER A 62 4.40 16.57 0.35
N VAL A 63 3.32 17.28 0.67
CA VAL A 63 1.94 16.75 0.63
C VAL A 63 1.22 17.06 -0.69
N SER A 64 1.85 17.83 -1.57
CA SER A 64 1.27 18.22 -2.86
C SER A 64 1.01 16.99 -3.72
N ASN A 65 -0.24 16.79 -4.12
CA ASN A 65 -0.69 15.62 -4.89
C ASN A 65 -0.35 14.26 -4.26
N ALA A 66 -0.05 14.19 -2.95
CA ALA A 66 0.34 12.95 -2.28
C ALA A 66 -0.89 12.08 -1.98
N SER A 67 -1.52 11.53 -3.02
CA SER A 67 -2.69 10.65 -2.93
C SER A 67 -2.35 9.29 -3.53
N PHE A 68 -2.68 8.22 -2.81
CA PHE A 68 -2.30 6.86 -3.15
C PHE A 68 -3.42 5.88 -2.83
N ARG A 69 -3.46 4.76 -3.56
CA ARG A 69 -4.33 3.62 -3.29
C ARG A 69 -3.49 2.42 -2.91
N ILE A 70 -3.85 1.79 -1.80
CA ILE A 70 -3.25 0.53 -1.34
C ILE A 70 -4.16 -0.60 -1.83
N HIS A 71 -3.64 -1.47 -2.69
CA HIS A 71 -4.32 -2.68 -3.15
C HIS A 71 -3.91 -3.85 -2.27
N LEU A 72 -4.87 -4.58 -1.71
CA LEU A 72 -4.61 -5.68 -0.78
C LEU A 72 -4.90 -7.04 -1.44
N TYR A 73 -4.05 -8.03 -1.16
CA TYR A 73 -4.12 -9.38 -1.72
C TYR A 73 -3.95 -10.46 -0.64
N ARG A 74 -4.53 -11.63 -0.87
CA ARG A 74 -4.37 -12.83 -0.03
C ARG A 74 -3.10 -13.63 -0.33
N THR A 75 -2.45 -13.39 -1.47
CA THR A 75 -1.33 -14.20 -1.96
C THR A 75 -0.08 -13.36 -2.25
N GLN A 76 1.09 -13.92 -1.97
CA GLN A 76 2.38 -13.32 -2.32
C GLN A 76 2.65 -13.38 -3.83
N SER A 77 2.02 -14.32 -4.53
CA SER A 77 2.24 -14.55 -5.96
C SER A 77 1.66 -13.44 -6.86
N VAL A 78 1.11 -12.37 -6.28
CA VAL A 78 0.68 -11.20 -7.04
C VAL A 78 1.87 -10.55 -7.73
N THR A 79 1.78 -10.44 -9.04
CA THR A 79 2.81 -9.90 -9.91
C THR A 79 2.29 -8.64 -10.58
N ALA A 80 3.04 -7.55 -10.49
CA ALA A 80 2.77 -6.36 -11.27
C ALA A 80 3.28 -6.55 -12.72
N ALA A 81 2.42 -6.26 -13.70
CA ALA A 81 2.74 -6.35 -15.12
C ALA A 81 3.76 -5.29 -15.56
N ASN A 82 3.88 -4.20 -14.81
CA ASN A 82 4.79 -3.09 -15.07
C ASN A 82 5.66 -2.80 -13.83
N GLY A 83 6.74 -2.04 -14.02
CA GLY A 83 7.56 -1.51 -12.94
C GLY A 83 7.06 -0.18 -12.37
N ASP A 84 7.83 0.39 -11.45
CA ASP A 84 7.63 1.73 -10.90
C ASP A 84 7.44 2.78 -12.01
N ASN A 85 6.56 3.75 -11.76
CA ASN A 85 6.30 4.88 -12.65
C ASN A 85 5.76 4.46 -14.04
N SER A 86 4.96 3.39 -14.05
CA SER A 86 4.23 2.88 -15.21
C SER A 86 2.84 2.45 -14.77
N ALA A 87 1.88 2.32 -15.70
CA ALA A 87 0.49 2.01 -15.38
C ALA A 87 0.33 0.80 -14.45
N TRP A 88 -0.50 0.93 -13.41
CA TRP A 88 -0.86 -0.15 -12.51
C TRP A 88 -1.62 -1.24 -13.27
N SER A 89 -1.16 -2.48 -13.11
CA SER A 89 -1.82 -3.69 -13.59
C SER A 89 -1.22 -4.90 -12.89
N THR A 90 -2.04 -5.78 -12.32
CA THR A 90 -1.59 -6.96 -11.56
C THR A 90 -2.37 -8.20 -11.98
N ASP A 91 -1.73 -9.37 -11.96
CA ASP A 91 -2.45 -10.65 -11.96
C ASP A 91 -3.00 -10.94 -10.55
N GLN A 92 -3.81 -11.98 -10.32
CA GLN A 92 -4.42 -12.31 -9.02
C GLN A 92 -5.73 -11.59 -8.62
N VAL A 93 -6.61 -11.26 -9.57
CA VAL A 93 -7.97 -10.77 -9.25
C VAL A 93 -8.75 -11.70 -8.31
N ALA A 94 -8.57 -13.01 -8.43
CA ALA A 94 -9.23 -14.00 -7.56
C ALA A 94 -8.76 -13.93 -6.09
N ASN A 95 -7.58 -13.36 -5.84
CA ASN A 95 -7.00 -13.19 -4.51
C ASN A 95 -7.05 -11.73 -4.04
N TYR A 96 -7.69 -10.84 -4.79
CA TYR A 96 -7.82 -9.43 -4.44
C TYR A 96 -8.82 -9.27 -3.28
N LEU A 97 -8.38 -8.56 -2.23
CA LEU A 97 -9.17 -8.30 -1.04
C LEU A 97 -9.97 -7.01 -1.14
N GLY A 98 -9.42 -6.00 -1.81
CA GLY A 98 -9.96 -4.66 -1.87
C GLY A 98 -8.86 -3.60 -1.82
N SER A 99 -9.29 -2.34 -1.67
CA SER A 99 -8.37 -1.19 -1.64
C SER A 99 -8.74 -0.16 -0.59
N ILE A 100 -7.73 0.61 -0.19
CA ILE A 100 -7.83 1.76 0.71
C ILE A 100 -7.19 2.97 0.04
N ASP A 101 -7.93 4.07 -0.07
CA ASP A 101 -7.41 5.35 -0.59
C ASP A 101 -6.88 6.19 0.57
N VAL A 102 -5.66 6.69 0.42
CA VAL A 102 -4.95 7.47 1.43
C VAL A 102 -4.36 8.73 0.78
N THR A 103 -4.77 9.89 1.28
CA THR A 103 -4.08 11.16 1.02
C THR A 103 -3.12 11.44 2.17
N ALA A 104 -1.82 11.58 1.89
CA ALA A 104 -0.83 12.05 2.84
C ALA A 104 -0.93 13.58 2.96
N ASP A 105 -1.72 14.03 3.91
CA ASP A 105 -2.18 15.41 4.10
C ASP A 105 -1.44 16.15 5.23
N ARG A 106 -0.65 15.43 6.04
CA ARG A 106 0.09 15.98 7.17
C ARG A 106 1.58 15.93 6.88
N ALA A 107 2.20 17.10 6.73
CA ALA A 107 3.65 17.22 6.59
C ALA A 107 4.33 17.24 7.97
N PHE A 108 5.49 16.60 8.05
CA PHE A 108 6.43 16.63 9.16
C PHE A 108 7.82 17.03 8.62
N THR A 109 8.77 17.31 9.51
CA THR A 109 10.14 17.69 9.08
C THR A 109 10.91 16.54 8.43
N ASP A 110 10.46 15.30 8.63
CA ASP A 110 11.10 14.05 8.21
C ASP A 110 10.19 13.16 7.34
N GLY A 111 9.03 13.67 6.91
CA GLY A 111 8.13 12.95 6.03
C GLY A 111 6.75 13.55 5.93
N ALA A 112 5.82 12.78 5.38
CA ALA A 112 4.40 13.10 5.36
C ALA A 112 3.57 11.86 5.66
N GLN A 113 2.38 12.05 6.23
CA GLN A 113 1.52 10.97 6.67
C GLN A 113 0.06 11.23 6.28
N GLY A 114 -0.67 10.14 6.03
CA GLY A 114 -2.11 10.13 5.82
C GLY A 114 -2.77 8.93 6.48
N VAL A 115 -4.11 8.93 6.49
CA VAL A 115 -4.91 7.77 6.89
C VAL A 115 -6.11 7.64 5.96
N GLY A 116 -6.41 6.41 5.57
CA GLY A 116 -7.55 6.06 4.71
C GLY A 116 -8.47 5.03 5.34
N VAL A 117 -9.60 4.82 4.67
CA VAL A 117 -10.59 3.78 4.97
C VAL A 117 -10.85 2.96 3.70
N PRO A 118 -11.41 1.74 3.80
CA PRO A 118 -11.80 0.95 2.65
C PRO A 118 -12.60 1.74 1.61
N THR A 119 -12.22 1.56 0.36
CA THR A 119 -12.90 2.17 -0.80
C THR A 119 -14.29 1.60 -1.04
N ASN A 120 -14.57 0.40 -0.51
CA ASN A 120 -15.83 -0.30 -0.63
C ASN A 120 -16.23 -0.84 0.75
N GLY A 121 -17.40 -0.45 1.24
CA GLY A 121 -17.87 -0.86 2.58
C GLY A 121 -17.10 -0.22 3.73
N ALA A 122 -17.32 -0.72 4.95
CA ALA A 122 -16.68 -0.22 6.16
C ALA A 122 -15.37 -0.95 6.50
N GLU A 123 -15.21 -2.18 6.04
CA GLU A 123 -14.13 -3.11 6.42
C GLU A 123 -13.76 -4.02 5.25
N ILE A 124 -12.52 -4.52 5.23
CA ILE A 124 -12.05 -5.53 4.27
C ILE A 124 -11.78 -6.84 5.02
N ASN A 125 -12.48 -7.90 4.63
CA ASN A 125 -12.40 -9.20 5.29
C ASN A 125 -11.26 -10.06 4.71
N PHE A 126 -10.44 -10.66 5.57
CA PHE A 126 -9.41 -11.62 5.15
C PHE A 126 -9.49 -12.89 5.98
N GLN A 127 -9.00 -13.99 5.43
CA GLN A 127 -8.87 -15.29 6.09
C GLN A 127 -7.49 -15.86 5.77
N SER A 128 -6.46 -15.23 6.33
CA SER A 128 -5.06 -15.58 6.07
C SER A 128 -4.17 -15.01 7.17
N ASN A 129 -3.09 -15.71 7.48
CA ASN A 129 -2.06 -15.22 8.41
C ASN A 129 -1.25 -14.07 7.82
N MET A 130 -1.24 -13.93 6.50
CA MET A 130 -0.51 -12.90 5.76
C MET A 130 -1.39 -12.25 4.71
N ILE A 131 -1.21 -10.95 4.53
CA ILE A 131 -1.73 -10.22 3.39
C ILE A 131 -0.59 -9.47 2.71
N TYR A 132 -0.84 -9.07 1.48
CA TYR A 132 0.16 -8.43 0.64
C TYR A 132 -0.39 -7.15 0.04
N ALA A 133 0.48 -6.17 -0.25
CA ALA A 133 0.04 -4.93 -0.86
C ALA A 133 0.94 -4.40 -1.98
N LEU A 134 0.29 -3.72 -2.92
CA LEU A 134 0.91 -2.89 -3.95
C LEU A 134 0.28 -1.50 -3.89
N ILE A 135 1.03 -0.46 -4.26
CA ILE A 135 0.55 0.94 -4.20
C ILE A 135 0.35 1.48 -5.62
N GLU A 136 -0.74 2.19 -5.83
CA GLU A 136 -1.05 2.96 -7.04
C GLU A 136 -1.08 4.46 -6.69
N ALA A 137 -0.49 5.31 -7.52
CA ALA A 137 -0.59 6.76 -7.44
C ALA A 137 -1.98 7.23 -7.90
N ARG A 138 -2.61 8.09 -7.13
CA ARG A 138 -3.98 8.60 -7.38
C ARG A 138 -4.01 10.11 -7.64
N ALA A 139 -2.85 10.69 -7.94
CA ALA A 139 -2.66 12.05 -8.41
C ALA A 139 -1.24 12.19 -9.00
N ALA A 140 -0.96 13.33 -9.64
CA ALA A 140 0.36 13.62 -10.20
C ALA A 140 1.39 13.97 -9.11
N TYR A 141 1.88 12.96 -8.39
CA TYR A 141 2.83 13.10 -7.29
C TYR A 141 4.27 13.07 -7.81
N THR A 142 5.06 14.12 -7.51
CA THR A 142 6.51 14.13 -7.74
C THR A 142 7.24 13.66 -6.49
N PRO A 143 7.95 12.53 -6.55
CA PRO A 143 8.61 11.94 -5.39
C PRO A 143 10.01 12.49 -5.13
N SER A 144 10.53 12.15 -3.95
CA SER A 144 11.97 12.26 -3.69
C SER A 144 12.69 10.99 -4.19
N ALA A 145 13.96 11.13 -4.61
CA ALA A 145 14.78 9.99 -4.95
C ALA A 145 15.00 9.10 -3.71
N LEU A 146 14.93 7.77 -3.89
CA LEU A 146 14.99 6.80 -2.79
C LEU A 146 13.93 7.03 -1.69
N GLU A 147 12.78 7.65 -2.03
CA GLU A 147 11.71 7.85 -1.07
C GLU A 147 11.22 6.51 -0.51
N VAL A 148 11.10 6.44 0.81
CA VAL A 148 10.61 5.26 1.53
C VAL A 148 9.12 5.41 1.73
N PHE A 149 8.36 4.42 1.28
CA PHE A 149 6.93 4.29 1.52
C PHE A 149 6.70 3.23 2.60
N THR A 150 6.04 3.62 3.67
CA THR A 150 5.69 2.76 4.80
C THR A 150 4.17 2.71 4.93
N VAL A 151 3.61 1.51 4.86
CA VAL A 151 2.19 1.25 5.05
C VAL A 151 1.98 0.60 6.39
N GLU A 152 0.98 1.08 7.12
CA GLU A 152 0.51 0.50 8.37
C GLU A 152 -0.95 0.08 8.20
N VAL A 153 -1.28 -1.17 8.51
CA VAL A 153 -2.64 -1.73 8.42
C VAL A 153 -3.18 -1.98 9.83
N GLU A 154 -4.39 -1.48 10.09
CA GLU A 154 -5.11 -1.68 11.34
C GLU A 154 -6.14 -2.81 11.15
N ALA A 155 -5.85 -3.98 11.74
CA ALA A 155 -6.66 -5.19 11.67
C ALA A 155 -7.31 -5.52 13.02
N MET A 156 -8.51 -6.09 12.96
CA MET A 156 -9.37 -6.43 14.08
C MET A 156 -9.74 -7.92 14.00
N PHE A 157 -9.63 -8.64 15.11
CA PHE A 157 -9.85 -10.08 15.23
C PHE A 157 -10.80 -10.36 16.39
N ASP A 158 -11.72 -11.31 16.24
CA ASP A 158 -12.73 -11.66 17.26
C ASP A 158 -12.30 -12.77 18.24
#